data_AF-T1BDJ1-F1
#
_entry.id   AF-T1BDJ1-F1
#
_cell.length_a   1.000
_cell.length_b   1.000
_cell.length_c   1.000
_cell.angle_alpha   90.00
_cell.angle_beta   90.00
_cell.angle_gamma   90.00
#
_symmetry.space_group_name_H-M   'P 1'
#
loop_
_entity.id
_entity.type
_entity.pdbx_description
1 polymer ?
#
loop_
_entity_poly.entity_id
_entity_poly.type
_entity_poly.pdbx_seq_one_letter_code
_entity_poly.pdbx_strand_id
1 'polypeptide(L)' 'DGPSKMADICTRLGVNANYGSQYRLRLIEVGLVEGSRYGEVDFAQPLLREYLREHAVTLAPSLARTYPPL' A
#
# COMPACT_ATOMS: atom_id res chain seq x y z
N ASP A 1 13.13 7.12 -0.76
CA ASP A 1 11.82 6.78 -0.17
C ASP A 1 10.78 7.84 -0.47
N GLY A 2 10.58 8.12 -1.74
CA GLY A 2 9.57 9.08 -2.16
C GLY A 2 8.24 8.41 -2.47
N PRO A 3 7.32 9.19 -3.04
CA PRO A 3 6.06 8.70 -3.56
C PRO A 3 6.26 7.53 -4.52
N SER A 4 5.34 6.58 -4.50
CA SER A 4 5.29 5.45 -5.43
C SER A 4 4.10 5.59 -6.35
N LYS A 5 4.28 5.24 -7.63
CA LYS A 5 3.16 5.15 -8.57
C LYS A 5 2.24 4.00 -8.16
N MET A 6 0.94 4.26 -8.18
CA MET A 6 -0.07 3.25 -7.88
C MET A 6 0.02 2.06 -8.85
N ALA A 7 0.33 2.32 -10.13
CA ALA A 7 0.53 1.28 -11.14
C ALA A 7 1.68 0.31 -10.80
N ASP A 8 2.79 0.84 -10.30
CA ASP A 8 3.95 0.03 -9.90
C ASP A 8 3.62 -0.80 -8.65
N ILE A 9 2.88 -0.22 -7.70
CA ILE A 9 2.37 -0.93 -6.52
C ILE A 9 1.46 -2.10 -6.93
N CYS A 10 0.50 -1.87 -7.83
CA CYS A 10 -0.39 -2.92 -8.33
C CYS A 10 0.40 -4.06 -8.99
N THR A 11 1.40 -3.72 -9.82
CA THR A 11 2.28 -4.70 -10.47
C THR A 11 3.03 -5.55 -9.45
N ARG A 12 3.62 -4.94 -8.42
CA ARG A 12 4.36 -5.67 -7.36
C ARG A 12 3.46 -6.57 -6.51
N LEU A 13 2.21 -6.15 -6.30
CA LEU A 13 1.23 -6.92 -5.54
C LEU A 13 0.47 -7.95 -6.39
N GLY A 14 0.64 -7.96 -7.72
CA GLY A 14 -0.09 -8.85 -8.62
C GLY A 14 -1.60 -8.57 -8.68
N VAL A 15 -2.03 -7.33 -8.42
CA VAL A 15 -3.45 -6.95 -8.39
C VAL A 15 -3.80 -6.06 -9.58
N ASN A 16 -5.07 -6.07 -9.99
CA ASN A 16 -5.53 -5.22 -11.07
C ASN A 16 -5.66 -3.74 -10.63
N ALA A 17 -5.72 -2.83 -11.62
CA ALA A 17 -5.78 -1.39 -11.38
C ALA A 17 -7.05 -0.94 -10.64
N ASN A 18 -8.19 -1.60 -10.87
CA ASN A 18 -9.45 -1.25 -10.20
C ASN A 18 -9.37 -1.57 -8.69
N TYR A 19 -8.89 -2.77 -8.36
CA TYR A 19 -8.65 -3.21 -6.99
C TYR A 19 -7.67 -2.27 -6.28
N GLY A 20 -6.54 -1.96 -6.93
CA GLY A 20 -5.57 -1.02 -6.39
C GLY A 20 -6.15 0.37 -6.15
N SER A 21 -7.03 0.85 -7.04
CA SER A 21 -7.67 2.17 -6.89
C SER A 21 -8.66 2.21 -5.73
N GLN A 22 -9.47 1.16 -5.56
CA GLN A 22 -10.39 1.03 -4.42
C GLN A 22 -9.64 0.90 -3.10
N TYR A 23 -8.56 0.10 -3.08
CA TYR A 23 -7.74 -0.06 -1.89
C TYR A 23 -7.01 1.24 -1.53
N ARG A 24 -6.53 1.99 -2.52
CA ARG A 24 -5.96 3.33 -2.32
C ARG A 24 -6.94 4.28 -1.62
N LEU A 25 -8.21 4.31 -2.04
CA LEU A 25 -9.21 5.17 -1.40
C LEU A 25 -9.39 4.82 0.08
N ARG A 26 -9.47 3.53 0.41
CA ARG A 26 -9.56 3.07 1.81
C ARG A 26 -8.35 3.48 2.64
N LEU A 27 -7.14 3.34 2.09
CA LEU A 27 -5.91 3.73 2.79
C LEU A 27 -5.81 5.25 3.01
N ILE A 28 -6.37 6.06 2.10
CA ILE A 28 -6.48 7.51 2.27
C ILE A 28 -7.51 7.85 3.35
N GLU A 29 -8.67 7.20 3.31
CA GLU A 29 -9.76 7.41 4.27
C GLU A 29 -9.31 7.16 5.71
N VAL A 30 -8.50 6.13 5.96
CA VAL A 30 -7.95 5.84 7.29
C VAL A 30 -6.68 6.63 7.61
N GLY A 31 -6.22 7.51 6.72
CA GLY A 31 -5.03 8.36 6.93
C GLY A 31 -3.70 7.61 6.95
N LEU A 32 -3.59 6.47 6.27
CA LEU A 32 -2.34 5.71 6.14
C LEU A 32 -1.48 6.22 4.98
N VAL A 33 -2.11 6.59 3.87
CA VAL A 33 -1.44 7.11 2.67
C VAL A 33 -2.10 8.39 2.18
N GLU A 34 -1.37 9.19 1.43
CA GLU A 34 -1.88 10.42 0.81
C GLU A 34 -1.54 10.48 -0.68
N GLY A 35 -2.33 11.25 -1.43
CA GLY A 35 -2.08 11.51 -2.85
C GLY A 35 -1.06 12.61 -3.06
N SER A 36 0.23 12.26 -3.07
CA SER A 36 1.32 13.24 -3.24
C SER A 36 1.32 13.89 -4.64
N ARG A 37 0.96 13.13 -5.69
CA ARG A 37 0.84 13.61 -7.08
C ARG A 37 -0.14 12.74 -7.87
N TYR A 38 -0.50 13.17 -9.09
CA TYR A 38 -1.37 12.39 -9.97
C TYR A 38 -0.85 10.96 -10.16
N GLY A 39 -1.61 9.97 -9.70
CA GLY A 39 -1.26 8.55 -9.79
C GLY A 39 -0.20 8.06 -8.80
N GLU A 40 0.28 8.92 -7.90
CA GLU A 40 1.27 8.59 -6.87
C GLU A 40 0.66 8.58 -5.48
N VAL A 41 1.27 7.79 -4.59
CA VAL A 41 0.92 7.70 -3.18
C VAL A 41 2.18 7.71 -2.32
N ASP A 42 2.10 8.37 -1.17
CA ASP A 42 3.11 8.33 -0.12
C ASP A 42 2.44 8.03 1.24
N PHE A 43 3.22 7.67 2.25
CA PHE A 43 2.71 7.53 3.61
C PHE A 43 2.31 8.90 4.16
N ALA A 44 1.11 8.99 4.72
CA ALA A 44 0.64 10.23 5.34
C ALA A 44 1.42 10.58 6.62
N GLN A 45 2.00 9.56 7.28
CA GLN A 45 2.82 9.73 8.48
C GLN A 45 4.26 9.31 8.18
N PRO A 46 5.25 10.21 8.31
CA PRO A 46 6.66 9.87 8.06
C PRO A 46 7.15 8.68 8.90
N LEU A 47 6.72 8.60 10.16
CA LEU A 47 7.07 7.53 11.11
C LEU A 47 6.48 6.17 10.73
N LEU A 48 5.36 6.12 9.99
CA LEU A 48 4.73 4.86 9.58
C LEU A 48 5.65 4.06 8.65
N ARG A 49 6.43 4.74 7.81
CA ARG A 49 7.42 4.12 6.93
C ARG A 49 8.50 3.39 7.72
N GLU A 50 9.06 4.05 8.73
CA GLU A 50 10.09 3.50 9.61
C GLU A 50 9.53 2.30 10.36
N TYR A 51 8.36 2.47 10.99
CA TYR A 51 7.68 1.42 11.73
C TYR A 51 7.44 0.16 10.90
N LEU A 52 6.92 0.31 9.66
CA LEU A 52 6.68 -0.81 8.76
C LEU A 52 7.97 -1.48 8.31
N ARG A 53 9.09 -0.77 8.18
CA ARG A 53 10.38 -1.40 7.83
C ARG A 53 10.91 -2.28 8.95
N GLU A 54 10.83 -1.77 10.17
CA GLU A 54 11.28 -2.47 11.36
C GLU A 54 10.39 -3.69 11.66
N HIS A 55 9.08 -3.60 11.40
CA HIS A 55 8.11 -4.60 11.87
C HIS A 55 7.47 -5.47 10.76
N ALA A 56 7.38 -5.01 9.50
CA ALA A 56 6.70 -5.77 8.44
C ALA A 56 7.53 -6.95 7.92
N VAL A 57 8.84 -6.97 8.15
CA VAL A 57 9.70 -8.16 7.90
C VAL A 57 9.18 -9.37 8.68
N THR A 58 8.49 -9.15 9.81
CA THR A 58 7.92 -10.20 10.67
C THR A 58 6.57 -10.74 10.17
N LEU A 59 5.83 -10.01 9.31
CA LEU A 59 4.46 -10.37 8.90
C LEU A 59 4.38 -11.19 7.60
N ALA A 60 5.41 -11.13 6.76
CA ALA A 60 5.43 -11.80 5.45
C ALA A 60 5.35 -13.35 5.49
N PRO A 61 5.78 -14.09 6.54
CA PRO A 61 5.69 -15.55 6.51
C PRO A 61 4.26 -16.11 6.62
N SER A 62 3.26 -15.34 7.10
CA SER A 62 1.96 -15.91 7.51
C SER A 62 0.71 -15.37 6.79
N LEU A 63 0.80 -14.27 6.03
CA LEU A 63 -0.37 -13.70 5.32
C LEU A 63 -0.60 -14.26 3.91
N ALA A 64 0.29 -15.10 3.38
CA ALA A 64 0.14 -15.71 2.06
C ALA A 64 -1.01 -16.74 1.95
N ARG A 65 -1.85 -16.90 2.99
CA ARG A 65 -2.86 -17.97 3.05
C ARG A 65 -4.32 -17.53 3.22
N THR A 66 -4.62 -16.24 3.38
CA THR A 66 -5.94 -15.87 3.96
C THR A 66 -6.71 -14.72 3.30
N TYR A 67 -6.58 -14.51 1.99
CA TYR A 67 -7.57 -13.68 1.28
C TYR A 67 -7.94 -14.30 -0.07
N PRO A 68 -9.12 -14.93 -0.20
CA PRO A 68 -9.66 -15.29 -1.50
C PRO A 68 -10.15 -14.03 -2.25
N PRO A 69 -9.93 -13.93 -3.57
CA PRO A 69 -10.59 -12.89 -4.37
C PRO A 69 -12.11 -13.13 -4.37
N LEU A 70 -12.88 -12.09 -4.07
CA LEU A 70 -14.33 -12.04 -4.32
C LEU A 70 -14.59 -11.83 -5.81
#